data_AF-A0A800FZP2-F1
#
_entry.id   AF-A0A800FZP2-F1
#
_cell.length_a   1.000
_cell.length_b   1.000
_cell.length_c   1.000
_cell.angle_alpha   90.00
_cell.angle_beta   90.00
_cell.angle_gamma   90.00
#
_symmetry.space_group_name_H-M   'P 1'
#
loop_
_entity.id
_entity.type
_entity.pdbx_description
1 polymer ?
#
loop_
_entity_poly.entity_id
_entity_poly.type
_entity_poly.pdbx_seq_one_letter_code
_entity_poly.pdbx_strand_id
1 'polypeptide(L)'
;MTWFRRYRILVVVYSIGIFVGLREYSISQTRERPVDFLTGEGSVFTDVMMGVNPEDPDTDFLRAMRALSLADEEGFSELLEKALSAEIKHNELLLQFHSQHLLNQGAETEKINKALNRWHQNFPFSERVITVPFLTGPTTPYQAVLLEDALSKIPWIADSEFEPYIPDSSDGWRLRLMFRRGEAIDIGLLTDVPSWESLIPRD
;
A
#
# COMPACT_ATOMS: atom_id res chain seq x y z
N MET A 1 -2.38 -57.20 5.47
CA MET A 1 -1.85 -55.91 5.99
C MET A 1 -0.39 -55.68 5.54
N THR A 2 -0.10 -55.76 4.23
CA THR A 2 1.28 -55.66 3.67
C THR A 2 1.49 -54.40 2.82
N TRP A 3 0.42 -53.71 2.44
CA TRP A 3 0.43 -52.47 1.66
C TRP A 3 1.02 -51.29 2.46
N PHE A 4 0.61 -51.14 3.73
CA PHE A 4 1.12 -50.10 4.64
C PHE A 4 2.63 -50.18 4.93
N ARG A 5 3.27 -51.34 4.76
CA ARG A 5 4.73 -51.49 4.96
C ARG A 5 5.55 -50.97 3.77
N ARG A 6 5.06 -51.13 2.54
CA ARG A 6 5.78 -50.72 1.32
C ARG A 6 5.76 -49.21 1.09
N TYR A 7 4.64 -48.56 1.41
CA TYR A 7 4.48 -47.12 1.18
C TYR A 7 4.79 -46.26 2.41
N ARG A 8 5.29 -46.86 3.49
CA ARG A 8 5.52 -46.18 4.78
C ARG A 8 6.48 -45.00 4.66
N ILE A 9 7.57 -45.18 3.91
CA ILE A 9 8.55 -44.11 3.66
C ILE A 9 7.95 -43.05 2.73
N LEU A 10 7.20 -43.47 1.71
CA LEU A 10 6.56 -42.55 0.76
C LEU A 10 5.56 -41.63 1.48
N VAL A 11 4.74 -42.19 2.37
CA VAL A 11 3.80 -41.42 3.20
C VAL A 11 4.55 -40.44 4.12
N VAL A 12 5.66 -40.85 4.72
CA VAL A 12 6.47 -39.96 5.57
C VAL A 12 7.04 -38.80 4.76
N VAL A 13 7.61 -39.07 3.58
CA VAL A 13 8.16 -38.02 2.70
C VAL A 13 7.07 -37.08 2.21
N TYR A 14 5.92 -37.60 1.80
CA TYR A 14 4.79 -36.78 1.35
C TYR A 14 4.24 -35.92 2.48
N SER A 15 4.12 -36.46 3.69
CA SER A 15 3.68 -35.72 4.87
C SER A 15 4.65 -34.62 5.26
N ILE A 16 5.98 -34.85 5.14
CA ILE A 16 6.98 -33.81 5.37
C ILE A 16 6.87 -32.72 4.30
N GLY A 17 6.73 -33.10 3.02
CA GLY A 17 6.56 -32.14 1.93
C GLY A 17 5.30 -31.29 2.07
N ILE A 18 4.17 -31.90 2.44
CA ILE A 18 2.92 -31.19 2.73
C ILE A 18 3.08 -30.30 3.97
N PHE A 19 3.73 -30.77 5.03
CA PHE A 19 3.94 -29.97 6.24
C PHE A 19 4.84 -28.76 5.99
N VAL A 20 5.93 -28.94 5.22
CA VAL A 20 6.81 -27.83 4.82
C VAL A 20 6.07 -26.88 3.87
N GLY A 21 5.33 -27.41 2.89
CA GLY A 21 4.53 -26.58 1.97
C GLY A 21 3.42 -25.81 2.68
N LEU A 22 2.72 -26.41 3.64
CA LEU A 22 1.72 -25.74 4.48
C LEU A 22 2.34 -24.73 5.43
N ARG A 23 3.53 -25.03 5.98
CA ARG A 23 4.28 -24.09 6.82
C ARG A 23 4.77 -22.91 6.00
N GLU A 24 5.33 -23.12 4.81
CA GLU A 24 5.76 -22.05 3.91
C GLU A 24 4.58 -21.26 3.37
N TYR A 25 3.46 -21.91 3.05
CA TYR A 25 2.21 -21.25 2.68
C TYR A 25 1.66 -20.39 3.83
N SER A 26 1.69 -20.92 5.06
CA SER A 26 1.27 -20.18 6.25
C SER A 26 2.21 -19.01 6.57
N ILE A 27 3.54 -19.19 6.43
CA ILE A 27 4.54 -18.13 6.56
C ILE A 27 4.37 -17.08 5.44
N SER A 28 4.03 -17.51 4.22
CA SER A 28 3.76 -16.61 3.10
C SER A 28 2.49 -15.80 3.32
N GLN A 29 1.42 -16.41 3.84
CA GLN A 29 0.21 -15.70 4.27
C GLN A 29 0.46 -14.75 5.47
N THR A 30 1.39 -15.08 6.38
CA THR A 30 1.76 -14.13 7.45
C THR A 30 2.67 -13.00 6.94
N ARG A 31 3.38 -13.21 5.82
CA ARG A 31 4.19 -12.22 5.10
C ARG A 31 3.43 -11.42 4.04
N GLU A 32 2.13 -11.67 3.84
CA GLU A 32 1.24 -10.76 3.09
C GLU A 32 1.00 -9.45 3.85
N ARG A 33 1.41 -9.37 5.13
CA ARG A 33 1.64 -8.09 5.77
C ARG A 33 2.93 -7.51 5.19
N PRO A 34 2.91 -6.31 4.58
CA PRO A 34 4.15 -5.67 4.14
C PRO A 34 5.12 -5.70 5.32
N VAL A 35 6.39 -6.07 5.07
CA VAL A 35 7.44 -6.02 6.10
C VAL A 35 7.25 -4.71 6.84
N ASP A 36 6.90 -4.80 8.12
CA ASP A 36 6.71 -3.63 8.93
C ASP A 36 8.11 -3.11 9.24
N PHE A 37 8.62 -2.27 8.34
CA PHE A 37 9.95 -1.66 8.41
C PHE A 37 10.15 -0.88 9.72
N LEU A 38 9.05 -0.61 10.45
CA LEU A 38 9.00 0.11 11.71
C LEU A 38 9.11 -0.82 12.95
N THR A 39 9.09 -2.15 12.77
CA THR A 39 9.27 -3.14 13.85
C THR A 39 10.62 -3.85 13.77
N GLY A 40 11.02 -4.56 14.83
CA GLY A 40 12.41 -4.96 15.12
C GLY A 40 13.22 -5.67 14.03
N GLU A 41 12.59 -6.38 13.08
CA GLU A 41 13.31 -6.98 11.94
C GLU A 41 13.64 -5.93 10.84
N GLY A 42 12.80 -4.91 10.69
CA GLY A 42 12.97 -3.80 9.74
C GLY A 42 14.07 -2.81 10.15
N SER A 43 14.27 -2.61 11.45
CA SER A 43 15.36 -1.76 11.96
C SER A 43 16.73 -2.36 11.66
N VAL A 44 16.90 -3.68 11.85
CA VAL A 44 18.14 -4.41 11.54
C VAL A 44 18.45 -4.38 10.04
N PHE A 45 17.45 -4.57 9.18
CA PHE A 45 17.64 -4.45 7.73
C PHE A 45 18.11 -3.05 7.33
N THR A 46 17.51 -2.01 7.91
CA THR A 46 17.90 -0.62 7.68
C THR A 46 19.35 -0.35 8.12
N ASP A 47 19.77 -0.88 9.26
CA ASP A 47 21.17 -0.76 9.75
C ASP A 47 22.17 -1.43 8.80
N VAL A 48 21.84 -2.61 8.28
CA VAL A 48 22.68 -3.30 7.29
C VAL A 48 22.78 -2.49 5.99
N MET A 49 21.66 -2.00 5.47
CA MET A 49 21.66 -1.20 4.22
C MET A 49 22.46 0.10 4.37
N MET A 50 22.37 0.77 5.53
CA MET A 50 23.20 1.94 5.82
C MET A 50 24.69 1.64 5.89
N GLY A 51 25.09 0.44 6.32
CA GLY A 51 26.50 0.03 6.34
C GLY A 51 27.02 -0.40 4.96
N VAL A 52 26.17 -1.00 4.12
CA VAL A 52 26.56 -1.59 2.83
C VAL A 52 26.51 -0.57 1.70
N ASN A 53 25.46 0.24 1.62
CA ASN A 53 25.27 1.21 0.54
C ASN A 53 24.64 2.52 1.07
N PRO A 54 25.44 3.36 1.76
CA PRO A 54 24.93 4.54 2.47
C PRO A 54 24.42 5.67 1.58
N GLU A 55 24.84 5.71 0.32
CA GLU A 55 24.48 6.75 -0.66
C GLU A 55 23.34 6.30 -1.59
N ASP A 56 22.78 5.10 -1.36
CA ASP A 56 21.67 4.60 -2.15
C ASP A 56 20.37 5.35 -1.83
N PRO A 57 19.59 5.75 -2.85
CA PRO A 57 18.29 6.37 -2.62
C PRO A 57 17.30 5.48 -1.85
N ASP A 58 17.40 4.15 -1.97
CA ASP A 58 16.59 3.22 -1.17
C ASP A 58 17.01 3.23 0.30
N THR A 59 18.30 3.42 0.58
CA THR A 59 18.81 3.62 1.95
C THR A 59 18.29 4.94 2.53
N ASP A 60 18.25 6.02 1.75
CA ASP A 60 17.67 7.29 2.20
C ASP A 60 16.16 7.15 2.50
N PHE A 61 15.42 6.39 1.69
CA PHE A 61 14.03 6.05 1.99
C PHE A 61 13.86 5.30 3.32
N LEU A 62 14.70 4.29 3.59
CA LEU A 62 14.65 3.55 4.85
C LEU A 62 14.98 4.43 6.05
N ARG A 63 15.93 5.37 5.89
CA ARG A 63 16.22 6.39 6.91
C ARG A 63 15.01 7.32 7.14
N ALA A 64 14.31 7.73 6.07
CA ALA A 64 13.10 8.53 6.18
C ALA A 64 12.02 7.80 6.99
N MET A 65 11.75 6.54 6.68
CA MET A 65 10.78 5.72 7.41
C MET A 65 11.15 5.57 8.90
N ARG A 66 12.45 5.49 9.22
CA ARG A 66 12.93 5.48 10.60
C ARG A 66 12.71 6.83 11.29
N ALA A 67 13.02 7.94 10.64
CA ALA A 67 12.76 9.28 11.18
C ALA A 67 11.27 9.45 11.51
N LEU A 68 10.38 9.01 10.60
CA LEU A 68 8.94 9.00 10.82
C LEU A 68 8.55 8.15 12.04
N SER A 69 9.13 6.96 12.23
CA SER A 69 8.88 6.11 13.41
C SER A 69 9.29 6.75 14.74
N LEU A 70 10.26 7.67 14.69
CA LEU A 70 10.79 8.41 15.84
C LEU A 70 10.11 9.78 16.01
N ALA A 71 9.05 10.05 15.25
CA ALA A 71 8.35 11.34 15.20
C ALA A 71 9.24 12.53 14.80
N ASP A 72 10.30 12.27 14.03
CA ASP A 72 11.16 13.29 13.42
C ASP A 72 10.64 13.64 12.02
N GLU A 73 9.67 14.57 11.96
CA GLU A 73 9.01 14.97 10.72
C GLU A 73 9.93 15.75 9.76
N GLU A 74 10.86 16.55 10.30
CA GLU A 74 11.80 17.35 9.53
C GLU A 74 12.83 16.43 8.85
N GLY A 75 13.44 15.52 9.61
CA GLY A 75 14.36 14.53 9.07
C GLY A 75 13.69 13.57 8.08
N PHE A 76 12.43 13.18 8.34
CA PHE A 76 11.65 12.39 7.39
C PHE A 76 11.48 13.11 6.05
N SER A 77 11.10 14.40 6.08
CA SER A 77 10.84 15.19 4.87
C SER A 77 12.12 15.37 4.05
N GLU A 78 13.22 15.75 4.69
CA GLU A 78 14.53 15.93 4.03
C GLU A 78 15.00 14.63 3.33
N LEU A 79 14.94 13.50 4.04
CA LEU A 79 15.40 12.22 3.52
C LEU A 79 14.49 11.68 2.40
N LEU A 80 13.18 11.89 2.51
CA LEU A 80 12.23 11.50 1.47
C LEU A 80 12.45 12.32 0.18
N GLU A 81 12.61 13.64 0.29
CA GLU A 81 12.92 14.49 -0.86
C GLU A 81 14.25 14.10 -1.52
N LYS A 82 15.27 13.83 -0.71
CA LYS A 82 16.56 13.36 -1.20
C LYS A 82 16.43 12.05 -1.98
N ALA A 83 15.72 11.06 -1.44
CA ALA A 83 15.47 9.80 -2.14
C ALA A 83 14.72 10.02 -3.47
N LEU A 84 13.69 10.87 -3.47
CA LEU A 84 12.89 11.17 -4.66
C LEU A 84 13.67 11.91 -5.76
N SER A 85 14.66 12.72 -5.38
CA SER A 85 15.51 13.50 -6.30
C SER A 85 16.35 12.62 -7.22
N ALA A 86 16.63 11.37 -6.82
CA ALA A 86 17.43 10.42 -7.60
C ALA A 86 16.65 9.74 -8.75
N GLU A 87 15.44 10.21 -9.08
CA GLU A 87 14.59 9.65 -10.15
C GLU A 87 14.36 8.12 -10.06
N ILE A 88 14.27 7.57 -8.85
CA ILE A 88 14.05 6.14 -8.60
C ILE A 88 12.81 5.61 -9.36
N LYS A 89 12.99 4.47 -10.06
CA LYS A 89 11.92 3.77 -10.79
C LYS A 89 11.63 2.38 -10.24
N HIS A 90 12.56 1.77 -9.51
CA HIS A 90 12.49 0.37 -9.07
C HIS A 90 11.96 0.19 -7.64
N ASN A 91 11.79 1.26 -6.88
CA ASN A 91 11.27 1.20 -5.51
C ASN A 91 9.77 1.52 -5.49
N GLU A 92 8.96 0.47 -5.65
CA GLU A 92 7.50 0.58 -5.61
C GLU A 92 6.97 1.15 -4.30
N LEU A 93 7.56 0.71 -3.18
CA LEU A 93 7.12 1.11 -1.84
C LEU A 93 7.32 2.61 -1.62
N LEU A 94 8.47 3.16 -2.01
CA LEU A 94 8.73 4.60 -1.96
C LEU A 94 7.72 5.37 -2.83
N LEU A 95 7.48 4.92 -4.07
CA LEU A 95 6.59 5.64 -5.00
C LEU A 95 5.13 5.61 -4.52
N GLN A 96 4.66 4.48 -4.02
CA GLN A 96 3.34 4.37 -3.41
C GLN A 96 3.25 5.25 -2.17
N PHE A 97 4.20 5.14 -1.26
CA PHE A 97 4.18 5.86 0.01
C PHE A 97 4.19 7.37 -0.22
N HIS A 98 5.06 7.86 -1.10
CA HIS A 98 5.08 9.27 -1.49
C HIS A 98 3.73 9.74 -2.05
N SER A 99 3.10 8.94 -2.90
CA SER A 99 1.78 9.26 -3.47
C SER A 99 0.69 9.32 -2.38
N GLN A 100 0.70 8.36 -1.45
CA GLN A 100 -0.23 8.32 -0.31
C GLN A 100 0.01 9.48 0.65
N HIS A 101 1.28 9.85 0.89
CA HIS A 101 1.66 10.96 1.74
C HIS A 101 1.14 12.30 1.20
N LEU A 102 1.35 12.57 -0.10
CA LEU A 102 0.81 13.75 -0.77
C LEU A 102 -0.71 13.81 -0.69
N LEU A 103 -1.38 12.67 -0.83
CA LEU A 103 -2.84 12.56 -0.70
C LEU A 103 -3.29 12.90 0.73
N ASN A 104 -2.63 12.35 1.74
CA ASN A 104 -2.95 12.59 3.15
C ASN A 104 -2.73 14.04 3.58
N GLN A 105 -1.74 14.72 2.99
CA GLN A 105 -1.47 16.14 3.24
C GLN A 105 -2.42 17.09 2.50
N GLY A 106 -3.32 16.58 1.65
CA GLY A 106 -4.19 17.43 0.84
C GLY A 106 -3.42 18.27 -0.18
N ALA A 107 -2.30 17.75 -0.72
CA ALA A 107 -1.52 18.45 -1.72
C ALA A 107 -2.34 18.78 -2.99
N GLU A 108 -1.82 19.69 -3.83
CA GLU A 108 -2.44 20.04 -5.10
C GLU A 108 -2.70 18.81 -5.98
N THR A 109 -3.87 18.74 -6.62
CA THR A 109 -4.28 17.60 -7.47
C THR A 109 -3.26 17.25 -8.55
N GLU A 110 -2.60 18.25 -9.15
CA GLU A 110 -1.54 18.02 -10.14
C GLU A 110 -0.36 17.24 -9.55
N LYS A 111 0.09 17.59 -8.34
CA LYS A 111 1.20 16.91 -7.66
C LYS A 111 0.83 15.48 -7.30
N ILE A 112 -0.39 15.27 -6.78
CA ILE A 112 -0.92 13.95 -6.45
C ILE A 112 -0.99 13.08 -7.71
N ASN A 113 -1.61 13.58 -8.79
CA ASN A 113 -1.72 12.86 -10.06
C ASN A 113 -0.35 12.52 -10.63
N LYS A 114 0.62 13.43 -10.58
CA LYS A 114 1.99 13.16 -11.04
C LYS A 114 2.65 12.02 -10.25
N ALA A 115 2.52 12.02 -8.94
CA ALA A 115 3.09 10.96 -8.09
C ALA A 115 2.42 9.60 -8.34
N LEU A 116 1.08 9.58 -8.38
CA LEU A 116 0.29 8.37 -8.64
C LEU A 116 0.59 7.78 -10.01
N ASN A 117 0.64 8.61 -11.06
CA ASN A 117 0.97 8.13 -12.40
C ASN A 117 2.43 7.68 -12.49
N ARG A 118 3.38 8.34 -11.82
CA ARG A 118 4.77 7.84 -11.76
C ARG A 118 4.83 6.46 -11.14
N TRP A 119 4.12 6.22 -10.03
CA TRP A 119 4.04 4.90 -9.43
C TRP A 119 3.37 3.89 -10.38
N HIS A 120 2.18 4.20 -10.89
CA HIS A 120 1.40 3.31 -11.75
C HIS A 120 2.12 2.94 -13.06
N GLN A 121 2.86 3.87 -13.66
CA GLN A 121 3.64 3.62 -14.89
C GLN A 121 4.83 2.70 -14.65
N ASN A 122 5.51 2.82 -13.50
CA ASN A 122 6.65 1.95 -13.18
C ASN A 122 6.19 0.58 -12.67
N PHE A 123 5.00 0.50 -12.06
CA PHE A 123 4.43 -0.72 -11.48
C PHE A 123 2.99 -0.98 -11.93
N PRO A 124 2.75 -1.22 -13.24
CA PRO A 124 1.40 -1.38 -13.79
C PRO A 124 0.68 -2.65 -13.33
N PHE A 125 1.40 -3.58 -12.72
CA PHE A 125 0.87 -4.83 -12.16
C PHE A 125 0.78 -4.82 -10.64
N SER A 126 1.05 -3.68 -10.00
CA SER A 126 0.89 -3.55 -8.56
C SER A 126 -0.56 -3.82 -8.16
N GLU A 127 -0.74 -4.71 -7.18
CA GLU A 127 -2.03 -4.93 -6.51
C GLU A 127 -2.23 -3.95 -5.35
N ARG A 128 -1.26 -3.06 -5.10
CA ARG A 128 -1.38 -2.14 -3.98
C ARG A 128 -2.42 -1.07 -4.29
N VAL A 129 -3.09 -0.63 -3.24
CA VAL A 129 -4.19 0.33 -3.30
C VAL A 129 -3.75 1.66 -2.69
N ILE A 130 -4.44 2.74 -3.09
CA ILE A 130 -4.44 3.97 -2.30
C ILE A 130 -5.61 3.98 -1.35
N THR A 131 -5.44 4.67 -0.23
CA THR A 131 -6.49 4.87 0.75
C THR A 131 -6.86 6.34 0.80
N VAL A 132 -8.13 6.65 0.56
CA VAL A 132 -8.66 8.01 0.71
C VAL A 132 -9.46 8.07 2.02
N PRO A 133 -9.02 8.84 3.03
CA PRO A 133 -9.77 9.01 4.27
C PRO A 133 -10.93 9.99 4.08
N PHE A 134 -12.04 9.77 4.78
CA PHE A 134 -13.14 10.72 4.77
C PHE A 134 -14.07 10.66 5.99
N LEU A 135 -14.76 11.77 6.24
CA LEU A 135 -15.57 12.02 7.45
C LEU A 135 -16.94 11.35 7.43
N THR A 136 -17.54 11.11 6.27
CA THR A 136 -18.91 10.58 6.19
C THR A 136 -19.03 9.61 5.05
N GLY A 137 -19.29 8.34 5.38
CA GLY A 137 -19.50 7.30 4.39
C GLY A 137 -20.92 6.80 4.30
N PRO A 138 -21.12 5.72 3.52
CA PRO A 138 -22.44 5.23 3.22
C PRO A 138 -23.18 4.87 4.49
N THR A 139 -24.27 5.58 4.77
CA THR A 139 -25.12 5.35 5.95
C THR A 139 -26.05 4.14 5.77
N THR A 140 -26.18 3.64 4.54
CA THR A 140 -26.99 2.46 4.21
C THR A 140 -26.27 1.58 3.19
N PRO A 141 -26.56 0.26 3.16
CA PRO A 141 -26.01 -0.63 2.12
C PRO A 141 -26.36 -0.19 0.70
N TYR A 142 -27.55 0.41 0.49
CA TYR A 142 -27.94 0.93 -0.82
C TYR A 142 -27.09 2.12 -1.26
N GLN A 143 -26.73 3.02 -0.34
CA GLN A 143 -25.80 4.11 -0.64
C GLN A 143 -24.39 3.60 -0.99
N ALA A 144 -23.91 2.55 -0.33
CA ALA A 144 -22.63 1.93 -0.67
C ALA A 144 -22.61 1.43 -2.11
N VAL A 145 -23.66 0.70 -2.52
CA VAL A 145 -23.81 0.20 -3.91
C VAL A 145 -23.87 1.34 -4.93
N LEU A 146 -24.56 2.45 -4.63
CA LEU A 146 -24.59 3.61 -5.53
C LEU A 146 -23.22 4.27 -5.69
N LEU A 147 -22.45 4.33 -4.62
CA LEU A 147 -21.09 4.88 -4.65
C LEU A 147 -20.13 3.97 -5.42
N GLU A 148 -20.22 2.65 -5.20
CA GLU A 148 -19.45 1.66 -5.97
C GLU A 148 -19.80 1.73 -7.47
N ASP A 149 -21.09 1.84 -7.83
CA ASP A 149 -21.52 2.01 -9.22
C ASP A 149 -20.98 3.32 -9.83
N ALA A 150 -20.98 4.41 -9.06
CA ALA A 150 -20.42 5.69 -9.52
C ALA A 150 -18.90 5.61 -9.72
N LEU A 151 -18.16 5.01 -8.79
CA LEU A 151 -16.71 4.81 -8.90
C LEU A 151 -16.34 3.89 -10.07
N SER A 152 -17.15 2.86 -10.34
CA SER A 152 -16.93 1.93 -11.45
C SER A 152 -16.96 2.61 -12.83
N LYS A 153 -17.60 3.78 -12.94
CA LYS A 153 -17.66 4.59 -14.17
C LYS A 153 -16.39 5.41 -14.41
N ILE A 154 -15.52 5.55 -13.41
CA ILE A 154 -14.25 6.26 -13.56
C ILE A 154 -13.26 5.35 -14.30
N PRO A 155 -12.70 5.78 -15.45
CA PRO A 155 -11.95 4.89 -16.33
C PRO A 155 -10.75 4.20 -15.69
N TRP A 156 -10.03 4.91 -14.82
CA TRP A 156 -8.80 4.43 -14.19
C TRP A 156 -9.05 3.60 -12.92
N ILE A 157 -10.30 3.44 -12.46
CA ILE A 157 -10.65 2.60 -11.32
C ILE A 157 -10.96 1.18 -11.82
N ALA A 158 -10.24 0.21 -11.29
CA ALA A 158 -10.51 -1.21 -11.51
C ALA A 158 -11.45 -1.76 -10.45
N ASP A 159 -11.25 -1.38 -9.20
CA ASP A 159 -12.04 -1.82 -8.06
C ASP A 159 -11.99 -0.78 -6.93
N SER A 160 -12.99 -0.83 -6.06
CA SER A 160 -13.15 0.10 -4.94
C SER A 160 -13.81 -0.58 -3.74
N GLU A 161 -13.21 -0.44 -2.57
CA GLU A 161 -13.76 -0.98 -1.32
C GLU A 161 -13.92 0.14 -0.27
N PHE A 162 -15.09 0.19 0.35
CA PHE A 162 -15.38 1.09 1.47
C PHE A 162 -15.27 0.35 2.80
N GLU A 163 -14.40 0.83 3.68
CA GLU A 163 -14.25 0.28 5.02
C GLU A 163 -14.47 1.37 6.07
N PRO A 164 -15.10 1.07 7.22
CA PRO A 164 -15.05 1.97 8.36
C PRO A 164 -13.60 2.12 8.82
N TYR A 165 -13.18 3.35 9.13
CA TYR A 165 -11.82 3.69 9.54
C TYR A 165 -11.83 4.21 10.98
N ILE A 166 -11.04 3.59 11.85
CA ILE A 166 -10.87 4.01 13.25
C ILE A 166 -9.38 4.05 13.58
N PRO A 167 -8.78 5.25 13.62
CA PRO A 167 -7.70 5.55 14.55
C PRO A 167 -8.24 6.48 15.64
N ASP A 168 -8.35 5.94 16.85
CA ASP A 168 -8.63 6.62 18.14
C ASP A 168 -9.93 7.44 18.35
N SER A 169 -10.82 7.58 17.37
CA SER A 169 -12.22 7.94 17.62
C SER A 169 -13.14 7.50 16.48
N SER A 170 -14.33 7.01 16.83
CA SER A 170 -15.38 6.64 15.89
C SER A 170 -15.79 7.85 15.03
N ASP A 171 -15.69 7.70 13.71
CA ASP A 171 -16.52 8.33 12.66
C ASP A 171 -15.74 8.62 11.35
N GLY A 172 -14.66 7.87 11.07
CA GLY A 172 -13.96 7.91 9.79
C GLY A 172 -14.38 6.78 8.86
N TRP A 173 -14.25 7.01 7.56
CA TRP A 173 -14.31 5.99 6.53
C TRP A 173 -13.04 6.04 5.69
N ARG A 174 -12.72 4.91 5.08
CA ARG A 174 -11.62 4.79 4.12
C ARG A 174 -12.11 4.16 2.84
N LEU A 175 -11.64 4.70 1.73
CA LEU A 175 -11.90 4.17 0.40
C LEU A 175 -10.58 3.63 -0.13
N ARG A 176 -10.56 2.32 -0.39
CA ARG A 176 -9.44 1.64 -1.02
C ARG A 176 -9.70 1.59 -2.51
N LEU A 177 -8.77 2.10 -3.31
CA LEU A 177 -8.88 2.13 -4.77
C LEU A 177 -7.80 1.26 -5.41
N MET A 178 -8.22 0.36 -6.29
CA MET A 178 -7.34 -0.39 -7.17
C MET A 178 -7.37 0.22 -8.57
N PHE A 179 -6.20 0.38 -9.18
CA PHE A 179 -6.07 1.05 -10.48
C PHE A 179 -6.19 0.10 -11.66
N ARG A 180 -6.84 0.57 -12.72
CA ARG A 180 -6.90 -0.10 -14.02
C ARG A 180 -5.59 0.10 -14.76
N ARG A 181 -5.10 -0.99 -15.36
CA ARG A 181 -3.82 -0.99 -16.08
C ARG A 181 -3.87 -0.10 -17.31
N GLY A 182 -2.82 0.71 -17.49
CA GLY A 182 -2.62 1.51 -18.69
C GLY A 182 -3.49 2.76 -18.76
N GLU A 183 -4.31 3.01 -17.75
CA GLU A 183 -5.11 4.22 -17.63
C GLU A 183 -4.33 5.28 -16.85
N ALA A 184 -4.48 6.54 -17.28
CA ALA A 184 -3.93 7.66 -16.52
C ALA A 184 -4.81 7.95 -15.31
N ILE A 185 -4.20 8.03 -14.13
CA ILE A 185 -4.91 8.32 -12.89
C ILE A 185 -5.18 9.82 -12.84
N ASP A 186 -6.44 10.18 -12.63
CA ASP A 186 -6.87 11.54 -12.35
C ASP A 186 -7.79 11.57 -11.14
N ILE A 187 -7.24 11.93 -9.98
CA ILE A 187 -7.95 12.08 -8.71
C ILE A 187 -9.03 13.16 -8.79
N GLY A 188 -8.92 14.12 -9.72
CA GLY A 188 -9.96 15.11 -9.96
C GLY A 188 -11.30 14.48 -10.35
N LEU A 189 -11.29 13.36 -11.08
CA LEU A 189 -12.52 12.66 -11.47
C LEU A 189 -13.30 12.08 -10.28
N LEU A 190 -12.66 11.93 -9.11
CA LEU A 190 -13.38 11.52 -7.92
C LEU A 190 -14.37 12.61 -7.47
N THR A 191 -14.10 13.90 -7.72
CA THR A 191 -15.02 14.98 -7.35
C THR A 191 -16.34 14.97 -8.11
N ASP A 192 -16.39 14.28 -9.25
CA ASP A 192 -17.60 14.13 -10.06
C ASP A 192 -18.55 13.04 -9.51
N VAL A 193 -18.11 12.29 -8.48
CA VAL A 193 -18.94 11.30 -7.80
C VAL A 193 -19.92 12.02 -6.86
N PRO A 194 -21.25 11.84 -7.02
CA PRO A 194 -22.22 12.46 -6.13
C PRO A 194 -21.95 12.02 -4.68
N SER A 195 -21.77 12.99 -3.78
CA SER A 195 -21.31 12.87 -2.38
C SER A 195 -19.80 12.99 -2.12
N TRP A 196 -18.99 13.35 -3.12
CA TRP A 196 -17.53 13.54 -2.96
C TRP A 196 -17.12 14.94 -2.48
N GLU A 197 -18.01 15.94 -2.59
CA GLU A 197 -17.69 17.34 -2.29
C GLU A 197 -17.30 17.61 -0.81
N SER A 198 -17.40 16.62 0.09
CA SER A 198 -16.98 16.70 1.49
C SER A 198 -15.63 16.04 1.83
N LEU A 199 -14.88 15.50 0.84
CA LEU A 199 -13.86 14.47 1.09
C LEU A 199 -12.39 14.87 0.84
N ILE A 200 -12.11 16.05 0.29
CA ILE A 200 -10.75 16.60 0.31
C ILE A 200 -10.78 17.72 1.36
N PRO A 201 -9.95 17.69 2.41
CA PRO A 201 -9.77 18.85 3.28
C PRO A 201 -9.30 19.99 2.37
N ARG A 202 -10.23 20.89 2.04
CA ARG A 202 -9.90 22.18 1.44
C ARG A 202 -9.77 23.12 2.62
N ASP A 203 -8.53 23.39 3.01
CA ASP A 203 -8.24 24.63 3.73
C ASP A 203 -8.51 25.83 2.79
#